data_AF-B4RLT1-F1
#
_entry.id   AF-B4RLT1-F1
#
_cell.length_a   1.000
_cell.length_b   1.000
_cell.length_c   1.000
_cell.angle_alpha   90.00
_cell.angle_beta   90.00
_cell.angle_gamma   90.00
#
_symmetry.space_group_name_H-M   'P 1'
#
loop_
_entity.id
_entity.type
_entity.pdbx_description
1 polymer ?
#
loop_
_entity_poly.entity_id
_entity_poly.type
_entity_poly.pdbx_seq_one_letter_code
_entity_poly.pdbx_strand_id
1 'polypeptide(L)'
;MLTQNYFGTGNLLEDEIKWSESVGHDAFPGKEVDDTINLQIARLSYKGLKTVFFDLTLVNESLKAKSEADFGYKFKNYLVPRMKYLQQFDTTLKVISLRLGNLALIVGISVIFAIPVLIDGLVMRAIRQENASRESAGIYHRAKYWRTGIIWLGCMIYMCVPISIPAYLLYLPLVAAIWMIFMQAKYLKKYL
;
A
#
# COMPACT_ATOMS: atom_id res chain seq x y z
N MET A 1 -30.41 0.13 -9.82
CA MET A 1 -30.13 1.25 -10.75
C MET A 1 -30.20 2.54 -9.93
N LEU A 2 -29.11 2.90 -9.26
CA LEU A 2 -28.84 4.19 -8.57
C LEU A 2 -27.41 4.10 -7.97
N THR A 3 -26.38 4.00 -8.81
CA THR A 3 -24.96 3.90 -8.38
C THR A 3 -24.07 4.92 -9.07
N GLN A 4 -24.58 6.13 -9.30
CA GLN A 4 -23.70 7.26 -9.58
C GLN A 4 -23.30 7.90 -8.25
N ASN A 5 -22.03 7.72 -7.88
CA ASN A 5 -21.41 8.51 -6.82
C ASN A 5 -21.32 9.99 -7.27
N TYR A 6 -21.31 10.91 -6.30
CA TYR A 6 -21.31 12.38 -6.48
C TYR A 6 -20.24 12.96 -7.45
N PHE A 7 -19.27 12.15 -7.86
CA PHE A 7 -18.17 12.53 -8.77
C PHE A 7 -18.19 11.77 -10.11
N GLY A 8 -19.30 11.11 -10.48
CA GLY A 8 -19.40 10.34 -11.73
C GLY A 8 -18.48 9.11 -11.79
N THR A 9 -17.88 8.74 -10.66
CA THR A 9 -17.07 7.54 -10.49
C THR A 9 -17.97 6.34 -10.22
N GLY A 10 -17.58 5.16 -10.69
CA GLY A 10 -18.27 3.90 -10.41
C GLY A 10 -18.39 3.61 -8.91
N ASN A 11 -19.14 2.56 -8.56
CA ASN A 11 -19.19 2.10 -7.18
C ASN A 11 -17.81 1.57 -6.78
N LEU A 12 -17.10 2.32 -5.93
CA LEU A 12 -15.72 2.02 -5.51
C LEU A 12 -15.56 0.60 -4.94
N LEU A 13 -16.61 0.09 -4.30
CA LEU A 13 -16.64 -1.27 -3.77
C LEU A 13 -16.72 -2.32 -4.89
N GLU A 14 -17.55 -2.09 -5.90
CA GLU A 14 -17.66 -2.98 -7.07
C GLU A 14 -16.34 -3.00 -7.85
N ASP A 15 -15.70 -1.83 -7.97
CA ASP A 15 -14.38 -1.72 -8.56
C ASP A 15 -13.34 -2.50 -7.74
N GLU A 16 -13.25 -2.31 -6.41
CA GLU A 16 -12.31 -3.03 -5.55
C GLU A 16 -12.52 -4.56 -5.59
N ILE A 17 -13.77 -5.03 -5.69
CA ILE A 17 -14.11 -6.45 -5.86
C ILE A 17 -13.61 -6.96 -7.22
N LYS A 18 -13.91 -6.25 -8.31
CA LYS A 18 -13.47 -6.61 -9.67
C LYS A 18 -11.94 -6.65 -9.76
N TRP A 19 -11.26 -5.69 -9.14
CA TRP A 19 -9.81 -5.67 -9.08
C TRP A 19 -9.24 -6.79 -8.22
N SER A 20 -9.89 -7.13 -7.09
CA SER A 20 -9.52 -8.29 -6.27
C SER A 20 -9.58 -9.59 -7.07
N GLU A 21 -10.61 -9.78 -7.89
CA GLU A 21 -10.72 -10.95 -8.79
C GLU A 21 -9.53 -11.04 -9.76
N SER A 22 -9.07 -9.90 -10.29
CA SER A 22 -7.90 -9.84 -11.19
C SER A 22 -6.57 -10.22 -10.52
N VAL A 23 -6.47 -10.11 -9.19
CA VAL A 23 -5.28 -10.52 -8.42
C VAL A 23 -5.26 -12.03 -8.16
N GLY A 24 -6.44 -12.67 -8.11
CA GLY A 24 -6.61 -14.08 -7.75
C GLY A 24 -6.43 -15.09 -8.88
N HIS A 25 -6.27 -14.67 -10.14
CA HIS A 25 -5.98 -15.60 -11.23
C HIS A 25 -4.56 -16.16 -11.07
N ASP A 26 -4.46 -17.46 -10.80
CA ASP A 26 -3.21 -18.22 -10.63
C ASP A 26 -2.31 -18.28 -11.90
N ALA A 27 -2.48 -17.38 -12.88
CA ALA A 27 -1.75 -17.38 -14.14
C ALA A 27 -0.65 -16.32 -14.16
N PHE A 28 0.56 -16.73 -13.77
CA PHE A 28 1.78 -16.11 -14.30
C PHE A 28 2.20 -16.93 -15.54
N PRO A 29 2.29 -16.39 -16.77
CA PRO A 29 1.84 -15.10 -17.28
C PRO A 29 0.53 -15.27 -18.10
N GLY A 30 -0.61 -14.83 -17.57
CA GLY A 30 -1.86 -14.70 -18.34
C GLY A 30 -1.95 -13.31 -18.97
N LYS A 31 -1.90 -13.23 -20.29
CA LYS A 31 -1.92 -11.99 -21.07
C LYS A 31 -3.32 -11.31 -21.02
N GLU A 32 -3.30 -9.97 -21.02
CA GLU A 32 -4.37 -9.00 -21.36
C GLU A 32 -5.35 -8.52 -20.28
N VAL A 33 -4.80 -7.96 -19.19
CA VAL A 33 -5.28 -6.68 -18.62
C VAL A 33 -4.03 -5.79 -18.57
N ASP A 34 -4.11 -4.53 -19.00
CA ASP A 34 -2.98 -3.58 -19.01
C ASP A 34 -2.19 -3.69 -17.69
N ASP A 35 -1.01 -4.33 -17.73
CA ASP A 35 -0.31 -4.88 -16.56
C ASP A 35 0.40 -3.74 -15.83
N THR A 36 -0.38 -2.90 -15.18
CA THR A 36 0.10 -1.77 -14.40
C THR A 36 0.96 -2.26 -13.24
N ILE A 37 2.02 -1.50 -12.92
CA ILE A 37 3.05 -1.91 -11.96
C ILE A 37 2.45 -2.21 -10.56
N ASN A 38 1.40 -1.50 -10.15
CA ASN A 38 0.64 -1.79 -8.93
C ASN A 38 0.03 -3.19 -8.92
N LEU A 39 -0.52 -3.66 -10.03
CA LEU A 39 -1.13 -4.99 -10.11
C LEU A 39 -0.08 -6.09 -10.02
N GLN A 40 1.09 -5.89 -10.63
CA GLN A 40 2.21 -6.84 -10.52
C GLN A 40 2.67 -6.98 -9.06
N ILE A 41 2.84 -5.85 -8.37
CA ILE A 41 3.21 -5.83 -6.95
C ILE A 41 2.10 -6.43 -6.09
N ALA A 42 0.83 -6.14 -6.40
CA ALA A 42 -0.31 -6.73 -5.71
C ALA A 42 -0.33 -8.26 -5.84
N ARG A 43 -0.17 -8.81 -7.06
CA ARG A 43 -0.09 -10.26 -7.30
C ARG A 43 1.07 -10.90 -6.55
N LEU A 44 2.25 -10.27 -6.57
CA LEU A 44 3.41 -10.75 -5.83
C LEU A 44 3.12 -10.81 -4.32
N SER A 45 2.54 -9.74 -3.77
CA SER A 45 2.18 -9.68 -2.36
C SER A 45 1.11 -10.70 -1.98
N TYR A 46 0.11 -10.92 -2.85
CA TYR A 46 -0.94 -11.90 -2.63
C TYR A 46 -0.38 -13.32 -2.63
N LYS A 47 0.51 -13.65 -3.58
CA LYS A 47 1.21 -14.93 -3.61
C LYS A 47 1.97 -15.17 -2.31
N GLY A 48 2.70 -14.18 -1.81
CA GLY A 48 3.40 -14.27 -0.53
C GLY A 48 2.46 -14.51 0.65
N LEU A 49 1.38 -13.73 0.76
CA LEU A 49 0.39 -13.88 1.82
C LEU A 49 -0.35 -15.23 1.75
N LYS A 50 -0.75 -15.66 0.55
CA LYS A 50 -1.40 -16.97 0.33
C LYS A 50 -0.48 -18.10 0.79
N THR A 51 0.80 -18.05 0.43
CA THR A 51 1.76 -19.07 0.87
C THR A 51 1.94 -19.07 2.40
N VAL A 52 2.02 -17.90 3.04
CA VAL A 52 2.15 -17.81 4.51
C VAL A 52 0.88 -18.27 5.23
N PHE A 53 -0.31 -17.98 4.73
CA PHE A 53 -1.55 -18.25 5.46
C PHE A 53 -2.23 -19.56 5.07
N PHE A 54 -2.06 -20.07 3.85
CA PHE A 54 -2.76 -21.26 3.36
C PHE A 54 -1.83 -22.45 3.14
N ASP A 55 -0.61 -22.22 2.63
CA ASP A 55 0.32 -23.31 2.37
C ASP A 55 1.10 -23.66 3.64
N LEU A 56 1.61 -22.67 4.38
CA LEU A 56 2.33 -22.89 5.64
C LEU A 56 1.44 -23.47 6.75
N THR A 57 0.17 -23.08 6.81
CA THR A 57 -0.81 -23.63 7.76
C THR A 57 -1.35 -24.99 7.32
N LEU A 58 -0.91 -25.51 6.16
CA LEU A 58 -1.34 -26.76 5.53
C LEU A 58 -2.85 -26.81 5.25
N VAL A 59 -3.55 -25.67 5.26
CA VAL A 59 -4.98 -25.59 4.94
C VAL A 59 -5.21 -26.09 3.51
N ASN A 60 -4.38 -25.66 2.56
CA ASN A 60 -4.51 -26.04 1.16
C ASN A 60 -4.36 -27.57 0.96
N GLU A 61 -3.36 -28.17 1.61
CA GLU A 61 -3.15 -29.62 1.57
C GLU A 61 -4.26 -30.40 2.29
N SER A 62 -4.74 -29.90 3.43
CA SER A 62 -5.84 -30.54 4.16
C SER A 62 -7.14 -30.58 3.34
N LEU A 63 -7.44 -29.54 2.56
CA LEU A 63 -8.63 -29.50 1.71
C LEU A 63 -8.56 -30.54 0.57
N LYS A 64 -7.35 -30.86 0.09
CA LYS A 64 -7.10 -31.87 -0.95
C LYS A 64 -7.20 -33.31 -0.42
N ALA A 65 -7.06 -33.54 0.89
CA ALA A 65 -7.14 -34.87 1.50
C ALA A 65 -8.48 -35.55 1.20
N LYS A 66 -8.46 -36.81 0.74
CA LYS A 66 -9.66 -37.55 0.31
C LYS A 66 -10.02 -38.71 1.24
N SER A 67 -9.05 -39.24 1.99
CA SER A 67 -9.21 -40.44 2.81
C SER A 67 -9.02 -40.15 4.31
N GLU A 68 -9.70 -40.90 5.19
CA GLU A 68 -9.52 -40.81 6.65
C GLU A 68 -8.10 -41.14 7.12
N ALA A 69 -7.33 -41.87 6.31
CA ALA A 69 -5.92 -42.17 6.57
C ALA A 69 -4.97 -41.00 6.25
N ASP A 70 -5.43 -39.98 5.50
CA ASP A 70 -4.60 -38.83 5.13
C ASP A 70 -4.46 -37.86 6.32
N PHE A 71 -3.23 -37.41 6.53
CA PHE A 71 -2.95 -36.33 7.46
C PHE A 71 -3.72 -35.08 7.03
N GLY A 72 -4.59 -34.58 7.90
CA GLY A 72 -5.42 -33.40 7.62
C GLY A 72 -6.88 -33.67 7.28
N TYR A 73 -7.33 -34.93 7.12
CA TYR A 73 -8.74 -35.24 6.89
C TYR A 73 -9.66 -34.76 8.03
N LYS A 74 -9.21 -34.94 9.28
CA LYS A 74 -9.92 -34.42 10.47
C LYS A 74 -10.02 -32.88 10.46
N PHE A 75 -8.97 -32.21 9.97
CA PHE A 75 -8.93 -30.76 9.84
C PHE A 75 -9.83 -30.27 8.69
N LYS A 76 -9.85 -30.99 7.56
CA LYS A 76 -10.78 -30.76 6.46
C LYS A 76 -12.23 -30.81 6.93
N ASN A 77 -12.64 -31.85 7.64
CA ASN A 77 -14.01 -31.96 8.16
C ASN A 77 -14.36 -30.84 9.16
N TYR A 78 -13.37 -30.24 9.82
CA TYR A 78 -13.56 -29.04 10.65
C TYR A 78 -13.69 -27.75 9.82
N LEU A 79 -12.97 -27.66 8.70
CA LEU A 79 -12.94 -26.51 7.79
C LEU A 79 -14.13 -26.46 6.82
N VAL A 80 -14.61 -27.60 6.31
CA VAL A 80 -15.72 -27.69 5.34
C VAL A 80 -16.99 -26.95 5.81
N PRO A 81 -17.44 -27.09 7.08
CA PRO A 81 -18.56 -26.31 7.60
C PRO A 81 -18.28 -24.80 7.70
N ARG A 82 -17.01 -24.38 7.66
CA ARG A 82 -16.53 -23.01 7.85
C ARG A 82 -15.95 -22.38 6.59
N MET A 83 -16.18 -22.99 5.42
CA MET A 83 -15.61 -22.53 4.14
C MET A 83 -15.97 -21.08 3.80
N LYS A 84 -17.15 -20.60 4.23
CA LYS A 84 -17.54 -19.20 4.06
C LYS A 84 -16.54 -18.23 4.69
N TYR A 85 -16.05 -18.52 5.90
CA TYR A 85 -15.06 -17.68 6.58
C TYR A 85 -13.70 -17.73 5.88
N LEU A 86 -13.34 -18.91 5.35
CA LEU A 86 -12.09 -19.09 4.62
C LEU A 86 -12.09 -18.30 3.29
N GLN A 87 -13.21 -18.28 2.58
CA GLN A 87 -13.40 -17.47 1.38
C GLN A 87 -13.34 -15.97 1.70
N GLN A 88 -14.01 -15.52 2.76
CA GLN A 88 -13.94 -14.13 3.21
C GLN A 88 -12.51 -13.71 3.57
N PHE A 89 -11.77 -14.61 4.21
CA PHE A 89 -10.37 -14.39 4.53
C PHE A 89 -9.51 -14.27 3.26
N ASP A 90 -9.68 -15.16 2.27
CA ASP A 90 -8.98 -15.06 0.97
C ASP A 90 -9.29 -13.74 0.25
N THR A 91 -10.56 -13.33 0.19
CA THR A 91 -10.95 -12.02 -0.38
C THR A 91 -10.29 -10.87 0.36
N THR A 92 -10.21 -10.95 1.69
CA THR A 92 -9.55 -9.90 2.51
C THR A 92 -8.05 -9.82 2.19
N LEU A 93 -7.37 -10.96 2.00
CA LEU A 93 -5.97 -10.97 1.59
C LEU A 93 -5.77 -10.29 0.23
N LYS A 94 -6.65 -10.53 -0.75
CA LYS A 94 -6.58 -9.89 -2.08
C LYS A 94 -6.70 -8.36 -1.98
N VAL A 95 -7.63 -7.87 -1.15
CA VAL A 95 -7.80 -6.43 -0.91
C VAL A 95 -6.56 -5.81 -0.26
N ILE A 96 -6.00 -6.47 0.77
CA ILE A 96 -4.77 -6.02 1.44
C ILE A 96 -3.61 -5.95 0.44
N SER A 97 -3.47 -6.98 -0.41
CA SER A 97 -2.46 -7.03 -1.47
C SER A 97 -2.59 -5.92 -2.50
N LEU A 98 -3.81 -5.61 -2.92
CA LEU A 98 -4.08 -4.51 -3.83
C LEU A 98 -3.68 -3.16 -3.22
N ARG A 99 -4.01 -2.95 -1.95
CA ARG A 99 -3.62 -1.74 -1.21
C ARG A 99 -2.10 -1.62 -1.06
N LEU A 100 -1.42 -2.73 -0.83
CA LEU A 100 0.04 -2.77 -0.75
C LEU A 100 0.70 -2.42 -2.10
N GLY A 101 0.12 -2.89 -3.21
CA GLY A 101 0.55 -2.51 -4.56
C GLY A 101 0.44 -1.00 -4.82
N ASN A 102 -0.69 -0.40 -4.45
CA ASN A 102 -0.88 1.06 -4.59
C ASN A 102 0.08 1.87 -3.71
N LEU A 103 0.33 1.41 -2.47
CA LEU A 103 1.31 2.05 -1.58
C LEU A 103 2.73 1.98 -2.16
N ALA A 104 3.14 0.83 -2.72
CA ALA A 104 4.45 0.68 -3.32
C ALA A 104 4.68 1.64 -4.50
N LEU A 105 3.65 1.85 -5.34
CA LEU A 105 3.74 2.87 -6.41
C LEU A 105 3.96 4.27 -5.86
N ILE A 106 3.23 4.64 -4.80
CA ILE A 106 3.34 5.98 -4.22
C ILE A 106 4.68 6.20 -3.56
N VAL A 107 5.26 5.16 -2.96
CA VAL A 107 6.66 5.21 -2.50
C VAL A 107 7.60 5.45 -3.68
N GLY A 108 7.44 4.74 -4.80
CA GLY A 108 8.24 4.96 -6.00
C GLY A 108 8.13 6.40 -6.54
N ILE A 109 6.91 6.91 -6.66
CA ILE A 109 6.62 8.29 -7.09
C ILE A 109 7.25 9.30 -6.10
N SER A 110 7.19 9.03 -4.79
CA SER A 110 7.77 9.91 -3.77
C SER A 110 9.27 10.11 -3.94
N VAL A 111 10.00 9.06 -4.36
CA VAL A 111 11.45 9.14 -4.60
C VAL A 111 11.74 10.07 -5.78
N ILE A 112 10.95 9.95 -6.86
CA ILE A 112 11.09 10.79 -8.05
C ILE A 112 10.88 12.27 -7.70
N PHE A 113 9.83 12.59 -6.93
CA PHE A 113 9.55 13.97 -6.52
C PHE A 113 10.49 14.48 -5.41
N ALA A 114 11.06 13.59 -4.58
CA ALA A 114 11.99 14.00 -3.54
C ALA A 114 13.26 14.66 -4.12
N ILE A 115 13.74 14.21 -5.28
CA ILE A 115 14.97 14.73 -5.91
C ILE A 115 14.87 16.23 -6.24
N PRO A 116 13.92 16.70 -7.09
CA PRO A 116 13.84 18.12 -7.43
C PRO A 116 13.52 18.98 -6.20
N VAL A 117 12.72 18.47 -5.27
CA VAL A 117 12.34 19.20 -4.04
C VAL A 117 13.52 19.34 -3.08
N LEU A 118 14.40 18.33 -3.00
CA LEU A 118 15.66 18.43 -2.28
C LEU A 118 16.57 19.49 -2.92
N ILE A 119 16.71 19.48 -4.25
CA ILE A 119 17.53 20.46 -4.97
C ILE A 119 17.00 21.88 -4.70
N ASP A 120 15.70 22.10 -4.86
CA ASP A 120 15.07 23.40 -4.60
C ASP A 120 15.25 23.86 -3.14
N GLY A 121 15.08 22.94 -2.19
CA GLY A 121 15.36 23.22 -0.77
C GLY A 121 16.83 23.58 -0.50
N LEU A 122 17.78 22.95 -1.19
CA LEU A 122 19.21 23.26 -1.09
C LEU A 122 19.54 24.61 -1.75
N VAL A 123 18.91 24.97 -2.87
CA VAL A 123 19.04 26.30 -3.50
C VAL A 123 18.54 27.38 -2.55
N MET A 124 17.37 27.19 -1.92
CA MET A 124 16.85 28.14 -0.94
C MET A 124 17.76 28.27 0.28
N ARG A 125 18.42 27.18 0.68
CA ARG A 125 19.44 27.20 1.73
C ARG A 125 20.65 28.04 1.30
N ALA A 126 21.13 27.91 0.06
CA ALA A 126 22.23 28.72 -0.45
C ALA A 126 21.87 30.22 -0.43
N ILE A 127 20.70 30.59 -0.95
CA ILE A 127 20.20 31.97 -0.91
C ILE A 127 20.13 32.49 0.53
N ARG A 128 19.67 31.68 1.49
CA ARG A 128 19.60 32.06 2.90
C ARG A 128 20.99 32.34 3.49
N GLN A 129 21.99 31.55 3.11
CA GLN A 129 23.37 31.70 3.57
C GLN A 129 23.98 33.02 3.08
N GLU A 130 23.77 33.36 1.81
CA GLU A 130 24.22 34.65 1.24
C GLU A 130 23.55 35.86 1.93
N ASN A 131 22.28 35.71 2.31
CA ASN A 131 21.52 36.77 2.99
C ASN A 131 21.79 36.88 4.50
N ALA A 132 22.74 36.12 5.06
CA ALA A 132 23.04 36.07 6.50
C ALA A 132 21.78 35.87 7.39
N SER A 133 20.77 35.17 6.87
CA SER A 133 19.47 35.03 7.54
C SER A 133 19.48 33.96 8.63
N ARG A 134 18.71 34.20 9.70
CA ARG A 134 18.70 33.39 10.95
C ARG A 134 18.47 31.91 10.68
N GLU A 135 19.36 31.07 11.23
CA GLU A 135 19.21 29.62 11.19
C GLU A 135 18.19 29.15 12.23
N SER A 136 17.37 28.14 11.91
CA SER A 136 16.47 27.52 12.89
C SER A 136 16.58 26.00 12.87
N ALA A 137 17.33 25.47 13.85
CA ALA A 137 17.47 24.02 14.06
C ALA A 137 16.11 23.37 14.40
N GLY A 138 15.25 24.08 15.14
CA GLY A 138 13.96 23.55 15.58
C GLY A 138 13.02 23.25 14.40
N ILE A 139 13.07 24.03 13.32
CA ILE A 139 12.26 23.77 12.12
C ILE A 139 12.71 22.49 11.42
N TYR A 140 14.02 22.26 11.32
CA TYR A 140 14.57 21.02 10.77
C TYR A 140 14.09 19.79 11.56
N HIS A 141 14.25 19.79 12.88
CA HIS A 141 13.87 18.65 13.71
C HIS A 141 12.36 18.39 13.65
N ARG A 142 11.52 19.43 13.73
CA ARG A 142 10.08 19.30 13.55
C ARG A 142 9.74 18.70 12.19
N ALA A 143 10.29 19.23 11.10
CA ALA A 143 10.04 18.69 9.77
C ALA A 143 10.47 17.22 9.63
N LYS A 144 11.59 16.82 10.26
CA LYS A 144 12.03 15.42 10.31
C LYS A 144 11.01 14.51 11.01
N TYR A 145 10.52 14.90 12.20
CA TYR A 145 9.55 14.10 12.95
C TYR A 145 8.17 14.07 12.28
N TRP A 146 7.70 15.22 11.80
CA TRP A 146 6.42 15.34 11.11
C TRP A 146 6.40 14.50 9.83
N ARG A 147 7.50 14.49 9.05
CA ARG A 147 7.60 13.63 7.86
C ARG A 147 7.38 12.17 8.22
N THR A 148 8.08 11.66 9.23
CA THR A 148 7.94 10.27 9.67
C THR A 148 6.51 9.98 10.15
N GLY A 149 5.92 10.90 10.93
CA GLY A 149 4.54 10.77 11.39
C GLY A 149 3.51 10.72 10.24
N ILE A 150 3.61 11.63 9.27
CA ILE A 150 2.70 11.70 8.11
C ILE A 150 2.75 10.42 7.28
N ILE A 151 3.95 9.90 7.00
CA ILE A 151 4.14 8.68 6.21
C ILE A 151 3.48 7.49 6.92
N TRP A 152 3.84 7.25 8.19
CA TRP A 152 3.31 6.10 8.92
C TRP A 152 1.80 6.18 9.16
N LEU A 153 1.31 7.36 9.51
CA LEU A 153 -0.13 7.58 9.74
C LEU A 153 -0.92 7.41 8.44
N GLY A 154 -0.44 7.96 7.32
CA GLY A 154 -1.07 7.78 6.01
C GLY A 154 -1.12 6.31 5.57
N CYS A 155 -0.01 5.58 5.71
CA CYS A 155 0.05 4.15 5.39
C CYS A 155 -0.88 3.32 6.29
N MET A 156 -0.86 3.55 7.61
CA MET A 156 -1.69 2.81 8.56
C MET A 156 -3.18 3.04 8.31
N ILE A 157 -3.60 4.30 8.12
CA ILE A 157 -5.00 4.60 7.81
C ILE A 157 -5.43 3.90 6.52
N TYR A 158 -4.63 3.99 5.46
CA TYR A 158 -5.01 3.38 4.18
C TYR A 158 -5.09 1.84 4.25
N MET A 159 -4.21 1.19 5.02
CA MET A 159 -4.24 -0.27 5.17
C MET A 159 -5.36 -0.76 6.10
N CYS A 160 -5.61 -0.06 7.21
CA CYS A 160 -6.52 -0.54 8.25
C CYS A 160 -7.99 -0.19 8.02
N VAL A 161 -8.29 0.75 7.12
CA VAL A 161 -9.67 1.21 6.96
C VAL A 161 -10.55 0.12 6.31
N PRO A 162 -11.69 -0.26 6.93
CA PRO A 162 -12.57 -1.33 6.42
C PRO A 162 -13.49 -0.90 5.28
N ILE A 163 -13.43 0.36 4.84
CA ILE A 163 -14.17 0.88 3.68
C ILE A 163 -13.25 1.02 2.46
N SER A 164 -13.85 0.97 1.27
CA SER A 164 -13.16 1.22 0.00
C SER A 164 -12.76 2.69 -0.09
N ILE A 165 -11.46 2.96 0.05
CA ILE A 165 -10.88 4.31 -0.11
C ILE A 165 -10.27 4.41 -1.51
N PRO A 166 -10.53 5.49 -2.26
CA PRO A 166 -9.90 5.70 -3.54
C PRO A 166 -8.39 5.97 -3.40
N ALA A 167 -7.59 5.41 -4.31
CA ALA A 167 -6.13 5.48 -4.23
C ALA A 167 -5.55 6.90 -4.27
N TYR A 168 -6.25 7.87 -4.90
CA TYR A 168 -5.77 9.26 -4.99
C TYR A 168 -5.64 9.95 -3.63
N LEU A 169 -6.33 9.46 -2.59
CA LEU A 169 -6.25 10.05 -1.24
C LEU A 169 -4.82 9.94 -0.67
N LEU A 170 -4.04 8.95 -1.11
CA LEU A 170 -2.64 8.78 -0.72
C LEU A 170 -1.72 9.87 -1.29
N TYR A 171 -2.17 10.67 -2.26
CA TYR A 171 -1.40 11.83 -2.72
C TYR A 171 -1.33 12.94 -1.66
N LEU A 172 -2.30 13.02 -0.74
CA LEU A 172 -2.29 14.02 0.34
C LEU A 172 -1.11 13.83 1.31
N PRO A 173 -0.93 12.64 1.95
CA PRO A 173 0.23 12.40 2.79
C PRO A 173 1.54 12.44 2.00
N LEU A 174 1.53 12.09 0.71
CA LEU A 174 2.69 12.20 -0.18
C LEU A 174 3.16 13.65 -0.32
N VAL A 175 2.27 14.57 -0.73
CA VAL A 175 2.61 15.99 -0.90
C VAL A 175 3.07 16.59 0.42
N ALA A 176 2.40 16.27 1.52
CA ALA A 176 2.79 16.73 2.85
C ALA A 176 4.18 16.20 3.25
N ALA A 177 4.50 14.92 2.98
CA ALA A 177 5.82 14.35 3.25
C ALA A 177 6.92 14.99 2.39
N ILE A 178 6.65 15.24 1.10
CA ILE A 178 7.56 15.92 0.17
C ILE A 178 7.83 17.36 0.63
N TRP A 179 6.80 18.08 1.07
CA TRP A 179 6.96 19.42 1.64
C TRP A 179 7.87 19.41 2.88
N MET A 180 7.79 18.38 3.73
CA MET A 180 8.69 18.25 4.87
C MET A 180 10.15 17.98 4.44
N ILE A 181 10.38 17.36 3.28
CA ILE A 181 11.71 17.20 2.71
C ILE A 181 12.28 18.56 2.29
N PHE A 182 11.50 19.39 1.61
CA PHE A 182 11.87 20.77 1.28
C PHE A 182 12.29 21.56 2.53
N MET A 183 11.46 21.53 3.57
CA MET A 183 11.74 22.22 4.83
C MET A 183 13.02 21.71 5.48
N GLN A 184 13.30 20.40 5.42
CA GLN A 184 14.55 19.86 5.93
C GLN A 184 15.77 20.35 5.15
N ALA A 185 15.72 20.35 3.82
CA ALA A 185 16.82 20.83 2.99
C ALA A 185 17.07 22.33 3.19
N LYS A 186 16.02 23.15 3.25
CA LYS A 186 16.08 24.61 3.45
C LYS A 186 16.72 25.01 4.78
N TYR A 187 16.39 24.31 5.86
CA TYR A 187 16.86 24.61 7.22
C TYR A 187 18.05 23.75 7.69
N LEU A 188 18.68 23.02 6.77
CA LEU A 188 19.86 22.21 7.08
C LEU A 188 21.04 23.11 7.50
N LYS A 189 21.67 22.79 8.64
CA LYS A 189 22.83 23.54 9.14
C LYS A 189 24.08 23.26 8.31
N LYS A 190 24.94 24.28 8.15
CA LYS A 190 26.22 24.21 7.42
C LYS A 190 27.19 23.19 8.02
N TYR A 191 27.14 23.01 9.33
CA TYR A 191 27.98 22.10 10.09
C TYR A 191 27.08 21.05 10.75
N LEU A 192 27.02 19.88 10.13
CA LEU A 192 26.54 18.64 10.70
C LEU A 192 27.74 17.70 10.76
#